data_AF-A0A3D1V338-F1
#
_entry.id   AF-A0A3D1V338-F1
#
_cell.length_a   1.000
_cell.length_b   1.000
_cell.length_c   1.000
_cell.angle_alpha   90.00
_cell.angle_beta   90.00
_cell.angle_gamma   90.00
#
_symmetry.space_group_name_H-M   'P 1'
#
loop_
_entity.id
_entity.type
_entity.pdbx_description
1 polymer ?
#
loop_
_entity_poly.entity_id
_entity_poly.type
_entity_poly.pdbx_seq_one_letter_code
_entity_poly.pdbx_strand_id
1 'polypeptide(L)'
;MAARANMKMNKARDAASEETARGKIVEFPPDRPASAATDERAPRISVAPRLRDELLAFGVFTVAVVAALPIVGLAGHSALSLAGDFFGLVLGKAAIAVPFGLSIIAVELWRAGEAAQRTRRIVGGATTLLAIVGLLGLNGRDNDVEAAGGYIGLGVARGLMAVVGEVGAAVVLLAVGVVGVFLVTGYDTREIVDSWRRVRPRSRASKETPEPEWAVETESLGALATEAYAVAEPTEALDVTPPRITPVAPAKPVINRPKLERAPSASTVLPPADEESAPPAHRGVWNLPSIDLLKIYESIEPDGPELEAKARRIEKTLASFKVDATVREIFPGPAVTLFTLEPGSGVKVRRITELQNDLALALAAMSLRIEAPVPGMARVGLEIPNGSISTVGLREVLDSATFGKSKSKIPLPLG
;
A
#
# COMPACT_ATOMS: atom_id res chain seq x y z
N MET A 1 -101.65 -12.66 13.71
CA MET A 1 -100.44 -13.14 14.43
C MET A 1 -99.95 -14.48 13.86
N ALA A 2 -99.58 -14.56 12.58
CA ALA A 2 -98.99 -15.78 11.99
C ALA A 2 -97.87 -15.52 10.97
N ALA A 3 -97.44 -14.25 10.80
CA ALA A 3 -96.42 -13.85 9.82
C ALA A 3 -95.11 -13.31 10.45
N ARG A 4 -95.01 -13.28 11.79
CA ARG A 4 -93.78 -12.86 12.51
C ARG A 4 -93.08 -13.99 13.27
N ALA A 5 -93.64 -15.20 13.27
CA ALA A 5 -92.99 -16.39 13.84
C ALA A 5 -92.11 -17.13 12.80
N ASN A 6 -92.42 -17.03 11.51
CA ASN A 6 -91.69 -17.75 10.45
C ASN A 6 -90.36 -17.10 10.00
N MET A 7 -90.07 -15.87 10.43
CA MET A 7 -88.82 -15.19 10.06
C MET A 7 -87.69 -15.37 11.10
N LYS A 8 -88.02 -15.86 12.30
CA LYS A 8 -87.03 -16.20 13.33
C LYS A 8 -86.60 -17.68 13.32
N MET A 9 -87.33 -18.56 12.64
CA MET A 9 -86.93 -19.98 12.51
C MET A 9 -86.05 -20.28 11.28
N ASN A 10 -86.05 -19.44 10.23
CA ASN A 10 -85.09 -19.61 9.13
C ASN A 10 -83.70 -19.05 9.45
N LYS A 11 -83.61 -17.97 10.25
CA LYS A 11 -82.31 -17.39 10.62
C LYS A 11 -81.50 -18.21 11.63
N ALA A 12 -82.16 -19.16 12.32
CA ALA A 12 -81.49 -20.10 13.23
C ALA A 12 -81.12 -21.44 12.54
N ARG A 13 -81.60 -21.66 11.31
CA ARG A 13 -81.31 -22.87 10.53
C ARG A 13 -80.16 -22.66 9.54
N ASP A 14 -79.90 -21.41 9.16
CA ASP A 14 -78.73 -21.00 8.37
C ASP A 14 -77.47 -20.74 9.23
N ALA A 15 -77.62 -20.60 10.56
CA ALA A 15 -76.50 -20.38 11.49
C ALA A 15 -76.00 -21.68 12.17
N ALA A 16 -76.71 -22.80 11.99
CA ALA A 16 -76.36 -24.10 12.59
C ALA A 16 -75.91 -25.14 11.56
N SER A 17 -75.75 -24.74 10.28
CA SER A 17 -75.25 -25.58 9.19
C SER A 17 -73.81 -25.25 8.76
N GLU A 18 -73.18 -24.23 9.35
CA GLU A 18 -71.76 -23.88 9.11
C GLU A 18 -70.79 -24.37 10.21
N GLU A 19 -71.27 -24.85 11.36
CA GLU A 19 -70.41 -25.13 12.52
C GLU A 19 -70.20 -26.62 12.86
N THR A 20 -70.52 -27.57 11.98
CA THR A 20 -70.14 -28.98 12.23
C THR A 20 -70.04 -29.81 10.95
N ALA A 21 -68.99 -29.59 10.15
CA ALA A 21 -68.50 -30.65 9.26
C ALA A 21 -67.07 -30.33 8.76
N ARG A 22 -66.14 -31.21 9.16
CA ARG A 22 -64.81 -31.44 8.56
C ARG A 22 -63.80 -30.36 8.93
N GLY A 23 -62.82 -30.60 9.78
CA GLY A 23 -62.07 -31.83 10.00
C GLY A 23 -60.61 -31.42 10.01
N LYS A 24 -59.88 -31.82 11.06
CA LYS A 24 -58.44 -31.56 11.27
C LYS A 24 -57.66 -31.49 9.95
N ILE A 25 -57.26 -30.29 9.55
CA ILE A 25 -56.16 -30.13 8.62
C ILE A 25 -54.90 -30.19 9.48
N VAL A 26 -54.16 -31.28 9.32
CA VAL A 26 -52.79 -31.41 9.79
C VAL A 26 -52.00 -30.31 9.09
N GLU A 27 -51.55 -29.32 9.86
CA GLU A 27 -50.68 -28.25 9.37
C GLU A 27 -49.31 -28.86 9.09
N PHE A 28 -49.05 -29.23 7.84
CA PHE A 28 -47.70 -29.48 7.37
C PHE A 28 -46.98 -28.13 7.30
N PRO A 29 -45.79 -27.97 7.91
CA PRO A 29 -45.02 -26.76 7.72
C PRO A 29 -44.70 -26.59 6.23
N PRO A 30 -44.88 -25.39 5.66
CA PRO A 30 -44.59 -25.17 4.25
C PRO A 30 -43.07 -25.15 4.04
N ASP A 31 -42.50 -26.30 3.73
CA ASP A 31 -41.22 -26.38 3.01
C ASP A 31 -41.44 -25.92 1.56
N ARG A 32 -41.59 -24.60 1.38
CA ARG A 32 -41.24 -23.92 0.14
C ARG A 32 -40.66 -22.54 0.46
N PRO A 33 -39.48 -22.21 -0.10
CA PRO A 33 -38.83 -20.93 0.15
C PRO A 33 -39.70 -19.78 -0.35
N ALA A 34 -39.77 -18.71 0.42
CA ALA A 34 -40.41 -17.47 0.03
C ALA A 34 -39.93 -17.06 -1.37
N SER A 35 -40.89 -16.92 -2.29
CA SER A 35 -40.66 -16.31 -3.59
C SER A 35 -40.13 -14.90 -3.36
N ALA A 36 -38.82 -14.74 -3.56
CA ALA A 36 -38.20 -13.44 -3.69
C ALA A 36 -38.84 -12.75 -4.88
N ALA A 37 -39.50 -11.62 -4.64
CA ALA A 37 -39.89 -10.71 -5.70
C ALA A 37 -38.61 -10.26 -6.43
N THR A 38 -38.32 -10.88 -7.56
CA THR A 38 -37.28 -10.46 -8.48
C THR A 38 -37.72 -9.15 -9.13
N ASP A 39 -37.24 -8.04 -8.58
CA ASP A 39 -37.12 -6.76 -9.27
C ASP A 39 -36.24 -7.03 -10.51
N GLU A 40 -36.86 -7.32 -11.67
CA GLU A 40 -36.21 -7.51 -12.97
C GLU A 40 -35.65 -6.17 -13.51
N ARG A 41 -34.88 -5.47 -12.68
CA ARG A 41 -33.90 -4.52 -13.19
C ARG A 41 -32.78 -5.36 -13.78
N ALA A 42 -32.64 -5.27 -15.10
CA ALA A 42 -31.55 -5.86 -15.88
C ALA A 42 -30.25 -5.85 -15.07
N PRO A 43 -29.50 -6.97 -15.03
CA PRO A 43 -28.34 -7.11 -14.18
C PRO A 43 -27.39 -5.94 -14.46
N ARG A 44 -27.27 -5.01 -13.50
CA ARG A 44 -26.28 -3.95 -13.59
C ARG A 44 -24.94 -4.64 -13.50
N ILE A 45 -24.30 -4.84 -14.65
CA ILE A 45 -22.94 -5.36 -14.73
C ILE A 45 -22.06 -4.43 -13.88
N SER A 46 -21.79 -4.85 -12.65
CA SER A 46 -20.95 -4.11 -11.72
C SER A 46 -19.50 -4.39 -12.12
N VAL A 47 -19.05 -3.69 -13.17
CA VAL A 47 -17.65 -3.69 -13.59
C VAL A 47 -16.82 -3.29 -12.37
N ALA A 48 -15.89 -4.16 -11.96
CA ALA A 48 -14.97 -3.89 -10.87
C ALA A 48 -14.31 -2.52 -11.09
N PRO A 49 -14.15 -1.67 -10.05
CA PRO A 49 -13.62 -0.31 -10.21
C PRO A 49 -12.30 -0.27 -10.99
N ARG A 50 -11.42 -1.26 -10.76
CA ARG A 50 -10.17 -1.43 -11.51
C ARG A 50 -10.37 -1.62 -13.02
N LEU A 51 -11.34 -2.44 -13.42
CA LEU A 51 -11.60 -2.71 -14.85
C LEU A 51 -12.21 -1.47 -15.54
N ARG A 52 -13.00 -0.66 -14.83
CA ARG A 52 -13.47 0.64 -15.38
C ARG A 52 -12.29 1.58 -15.63
N ASP A 53 -11.36 1.64 -14.69
CA ASP A 53 -10.19 2.50 -14.75
C ASP A 53 -9.23 2.10 -15.88
N GLU A 54 -9.02 0.79 -16.06
CA GLU A 54 -8.23 0.25 -17.17
C GLU A 54 -8.89 0.58 -18.53
N LEU A 55 -10.21 0.39 -18.65
CA LEU A 55 -10.94 0.74 -19.87
C LEU A 55 -10.90 2.24 -20.18
N LEU A 56 -10.98 3.10 -19.16
CA LEU A 56 -10.82 4.55 -19.32
C LEU A 56 -9.40 4.92 -19.73
N ALA A 57 -8.36 4.29 -19.14
CA ALA A 57 -6.97 4.50 -19.50
C ALA A 57 -6.72 4.12 -20.97
N PHE A 58 -7.22 2.95 -21.39
CA PHE A 58 -7.15 2.52 -22.78
C PHE A 58 -7.87 3.50 -23.71
N GLY A 59 -9.07 3.96 -23.34
CA GLY A 59 -9.81 4.95 -24.13
C GLY A 59 -9.03 6.26 -24.30
N VAL A 60 -8.49 6.83 -23.22
CA VAL A 60 -7.69 8.06 -23.24
C VAL A 60 -6.41 7.87 -24.06
N PHE A 61 -5.74 6.73 -23.91
CA PHE A 61 -4.55 6.40 -24.69
C PHE A 61 -4.86 6.27 -26.19
N THR A 62 -5.96 5.61 -26.55
CA THR A 62 -6.41 5.50 -27.94
C THR A 62 -6.69 6.87 -28.53
N VAL A 63 -7.35 7.76 -27.79
CA VAL A 63 -7.58 9.15 -28.22
C VAL A 63 -6.24 9.89 -28.40
N ALA A 64 -5.26 9.68 -27.50
CA ALA A 64 -3.93 10.28 -27.62
C ALA A 64 -3.21 9.83 -28.91
N VAL A 65 -3.25 8.53 -29.21
CA VAL A 65 -2.64 7.95 -30.41
C VAL A 65 -3.34 8.47 -31.67
N VAL A 66 -4.67 8.48 -31.68
CA VAL A 66 -5.45 9.00 -32.82
C VAL A 66 -5.17 10.49 -33.04
N ALA A 67 -5.02 11.28 -31.98
CA ALA A 67 -4.64 12.70 -32.08
C ALA A 67 -3.19 12.90 -32.57
N ALA A 68 -2.29 11.94 -32.33
CA ALA A 68 -0.89 12.02 -32.79
C ALA A 68 -0.70 11.66 -34.27
N LEU A 69 -1.52 10.75 -34.81
CA LEU A 69 -1.36 10.20 -36.16
C LEU A 69 -1.38 11.27 -37.28
N PRO A 70 -2.25 12.30 -37.25
CA PRO A 70 -2.22 13.40 -38.22
C PRO A 70 -0.94 14.24 -38.17
N ILE A 71 -0.38 14.41 -36.97
CA ILE A 71 0.80 15.26 -36.71
C ILE A 71 2.06 14.65 -37.31
N VAL A 72 2.17 13.32 -37.29
CA VAL A 72 3.30 12.58 -37.87
C VAL A 72 3.13 12.37 -39.39
N GLY A 73 2.05 12.88 -39.99
CA GLY A 73 1.76 12.73 -41.43
C GLY A 73 1.33 11.31 -41.82
N LEU A 74 1.03 10.45 -40.84
CA LEU A 74 0.63 9.05 -41.04
C LEU A 74 -0.88 8.87 -41.31
N ALA A 75 -1.68 9.93 -41.16
CA ALA A 75 -3.14 9.86 -41.32
C ALA A 75 -3.63 9.77 -42.78
N GLY A 76 -2.82 10.19 -43.76
CA GLY A 76 -3.24 10.23 -45.17
C GLY A 76 -4.56 11.00 -45.41
N HIS A 77 -5.28 10.71 -46.50
CA HIS A 77 -6.60 11.29 -46.83
C HIS A 77 -7.79 10.53 -46.17
N SER A 78 -7.58 9.94 -45.00
CA SER A 78 -8.60 9.11 -44.33
C SER A 78 -9.47 9.93 -43.38
N ALA A 79 -10.51 9.33 -42.77
CA ALA A 79 -11.32 9.97 -41.74
C ALA A 79 -10.52 10.49 -40.53
N LEU A 80 -9.26 10.05 -40.35
CA LEU A 80 -8.33 10.60 -39.35
C LEU A 80 -7.84 12.02 -39.70
N SER A 81 -7.85 12.43 -40.97
CA SER A 81 -7.47 13.80 -41.35
C SER A 81 -8.50 14.81 -40.85
N LEU A 82 -9.79 14.47 -40.88
CA LEU A 82 -10.87 15.31 -40.31
C LEU A 82 -10.70 15.53 -38.81
N ALA A 83 -10.24 14.51 -38.07
CA ALA A 83 -9.91 14.66 -36.67
C ALA A 83 -8.71 15.59 -36.48
N GLY A 84 -7.66 15.44 -37.31
CA GLY A 84 -6.50 16.32 -37.33
C GLY A 84 -6.86 17.78 -37.63
N ASP A 85 -7.72 18.01 -38.61
CA ASP A 85 -8.21 19.34 -39.00
C ASP A 85 -9.06 19.96 -37.89
N PHE A 86 -9.90 19.16 -37.23
CA PHE A 86 -10.66 19.60 -36.06
C PHE A 86 -9.76 19.97 -34.88
N PHE A 87 -8.76 19.13 -34.56
CA PHE A 87 -7.79 19.42 -33.51
C PHE A 87 -6.90 20.63 -33.88
N GLY A 88 -6.51 20.79 -35.14
CA GLY A 88 -5.78 21.96 -35.63
C GLY A 88 -6.61 23.24 -35.55
N LEU A 89 -7.91 23.17 -35.83
CA LEU A 89 -8.80 24.32 -35.72
C LEU A 89 -9.07 24.71 -34.26
N VAL A 90 -9.30 23.73 -33.38
CA VAL A 90 -9.64 23.97 -31.97
C VAL A 90 -8.41 24.28 -31.12
N LEU A 91 -7.26 23.65 -31.40
CA LEU A 91 -6.04 23.71 -30.60
C LEU A 91 -4.79 24.21 -31.36
N GLY A 92 -4.84 24.51 -32.66
CA GLY A 92 -3.73 25.10 -33.42
C GLY A 92 -2.40 24.35 -33.23
N LYS A 93 -1.30 25.08 -33.10
CA LYS A 93 0.03 24.52 -32.73
C LYS A 93 0.05 23.75 -31.40
N ALA A 94 -0.91 23.99 -30.51
CA ALA A 94 -1.03 23.25 -29.26
C ALA A 94 -1.53 21.81 -29.47
N ALA A 95 -2.07 21.48 -30.65
CA ALA A 95 -2.39 20.11 -31.03
C ALA A 95 -1.17 19.17 -30.91
N ILE A 96 0.06 19.67 -31.06
CA ILE A 96 1.30 18.92 -30.84
C ILE A 96 1.45 18.49 -29.38
N ALA A 97 1.02 19.31 -28.41
CA ALA A 97 1.16 19.01 -26.99
C ALA A 97 0.07 18.06 -26.45
N VAL A 98 -1.09 17.98 -27.13
CA VAL A 98 -2.25 17.20 -26.69
C VAL A 98 -1.97 15.70 -26.57
N PRO A 99 -1.35 15.01 -27.56
CA PRO A 99 -1.02 13.59 -27.42
C PRO A 99 -0.10 13.29 -26.25
N PHE A 100 0.87 14.17 -25.97
CA PHE A 100 1.78 14.00 -24.83
C PHE A 100 1.03 14.17 -23.50
N GLY A 101 0.19 15.20 -23.38
CA GLY A 101 -0.63 15.42 -22.19
C GLY A 101 -1.60 14.25 -21.93
N LEU A 102 -2.30 13.77 -22.96
CA LEU A 102 -3.20 12.62 -22.85
C LEU A 102 -2.45 11.32 -22.55
N SER A 103 -1.25 11.12 -23.11
CA SER A 103 -0.41 9.95 -22.82
C SER A 103 0.05 9.95 -21.36
N ILE A 104 0.44 11.11 -20.81
CA ILE A 104 0.78 11.25 -19.38
C ILE A 104 -0.44 10.90 -18.53
N ILE A 105 -1.63 11.41 -18.87
CA ILE A 105 -2.87 11.10 -18.14
C ILE A 105 -3.22 9.60 -18.24
N ALA A 106 -3.04 8.98 -19.40
CA ALA A 106 -3.30 7.55 -19.60
C ALA A 106 -2.34 6.66 -18.79
N VAL A 107 -1.04 6.98 -18.80
CA VAL A 107 -0.03 6.28 -17.99
C VAL A 107 -0.34 6.43 -16.50
N GLU A 108 -0.77 7.61 -16.05
CA GLU A 108 -1.14 7.83 -14.66
C GLU A 108 -2.45 7.14 -14.26
N LEU A 109 -3.39 6.95 -15.19
CA LEU A 109 -4.60 6.16 -14.97
C LEU A 109 -4.30 4.66 -14.80
N TRP A 110 -3.23 4.14 -15.42
CA TRP A 110 -2.75 2.76 -15.24
C TRP A 110 -2.03 2.54 -13.91
N ARG A 111 -1.50 3.59 -13.28
CA ARG A 111 -0.83 3.46 -11.98
C ARG A 111 -1.87 3.19 -10.89
N ALA A 112 -1.76 2.04 -10.23
CA ALA A 112 -2.59 1.72 -9.07
C ALA A 112 -2.35 2.73 -7.95
N GLY A 113 -3.40 3.42 -7.50
CA GLY A 113 -3.33 4.41 -6.43
C GLY A 113 -4.72 4.69 -5.85
N GLU A 114 -4.75 5.35 -4.69
CA GLU A 114 -6.01 5.76 -4.05
C GLU A 114 -6.81 6.71 -4.95
N ALA A 115 -8.14 6.65 -4.88
CA ALA A 115 -9.03 7.46 -5.73
C ALA A 115 -8.72 8.97 -5.62
N ALA A 116 -8.38 9.45 -4.43
CA ALA A 116 -7.99 10.84 -4.20
C ALA A 116 -6.71 11.23 -4.96
N GLN A 117 -5.72 10.33 -4.99
CA GLN A 117 -4.45 10.55 -5.67
C GLN A 117 -4.63 10.52 -7.20
N ARG A 118 -5.52 9.65 -7.70
CA ARG A 118 -5.92 9.59 -9.11
C ARG A 118 -6.59 10.90 -9.55
N THR A 119 -7.60 11.37 -8.81
CA THR A 119 -8.30 12.63 -9.11
C THR A 119 -7.32 13.82 -9.11
N ARG A 120 -6.40 13.88 -8.15
CA ARG A 120 -5.37 14.92 -8.09
C ARG A 120 -4.53 14.97 -9.37
N ARG A 121 -4.06 13.82 -9.86
CA ARG A 121 -3.21 13.73 -11.05
C ARG A 121 -3.96 14.08 -12.34
N ILE A 122 -5.23 13.68 -12.47
CA ILE A 122 -6.08 14.05 -13.61
C ILE A 122 -6.30 15.56 -13.65
N VAL A 123 -6.66 16.16 -12.51
CA VAL A 123 -6.84 17.62 -12.40
C VAL A 123 -5.53 18.35 -12.69
N GLY A 124 -4.41 17.85 -12.18
CA GLY A 124 -3.08 18.40 -12.48
C GLY A 124 -2.73 18.35 -13.97
N GLY A 125 -2.97 17.21 -14.62
CA GLY A 125 -2.70 17.03 -16.04
C GLY A 125 -3.54 17.95 -16.92
N ALA A 126 -4.84 18.06 -16.62
CA ALA A 126 -5.75 18.98 -17.32
C ALA A 126 -5.34 20.44 -17.12
N THR A 127 -4.96 20.82 -15.90
CA THR A 127 -4.49 22.18 -15.58
C THR A 127 -3.20 22.52 -16.32
N THR A 128 -2.27 21.57 -16.41
CA THR A 128 -1.00 21.72 -17.14
C THR A 128 -1.25 21.89 -18.63
N LEU A 129 -2.13 21.07 -19.21
CA LEU A 129 -2.50 21.16 -20.63
C LEU A 129 -3.15 22.51 -20.96
N LEU A 130 -4.07 22.98 -20.12
CA LEU A 130 -4.71 24.28 -20.28
C LEU A 130 -3.70 25.43 -20.22
N ALA A 131 -2.73 25.37 -19.31
CA ALA A 131 -1.66 26.36 -19.20
C ALA A 131 -0.75 26.39 -20.44
N ILE A 132 -0.40 25.22 -20.99
CA ILE A 132 0.41 25.11 -22.22
C ILE A 132 -0.36 25.69 -23.42
N VAL A 133 -1.64 25.33 -23.56
CA VAL A 133 -2.52 25.84 -24.63
C VAL A 133 -2.67 27.37 -24.52
N GLY A 134 -2.86 27.89 -23.30
CA GLY A 134 -2.93 29.32 -23.03
C GLY A 134 -1.63 30.08 -23.33
N LEU A 135 -0.47 29.51 -22.97
CA LEU A 135 0.84 30.12 -23.26
C LEU A 135 1.10 30.21 -24.76
N LEU A 136 0.73 29.18 -25.53
CA LEU A 136 0.80 29.20 -26.98
C LEU A 136 -0.18 30.24 -27.58
N GLY A 137 -1.30 30.50 -26.91
CA GLY A 137 -2.25 31.56 -27.25
C GLY A 137 -1.71 32.98 -27.15
N LEU A 138 -0.71 33.23 -26.30
CA LEU A 138 -0.05 34.55 -26.23
C LEU A 138 0.79 34.85 -27.46
N ASN A 139 1.24 33.82 -28.19
CA ASN A 139 2.06 33.96 -29.39
C ASN A 139 1.25 34.28 -30.65
N GLY A 140 -0.09 34.22 -30.57
CA GLY A 140 -1.02 34.53 -31.66
C GLY A 140 -1.15 36.02 -31.94
N ARG A 141 -0.13 36.65 -32.52
CA ARG A 141 -0.24 38.03 -33.05
C ARG A 141 -1.21 38.04 -34.25
N ASP A 142 -2.02 39.09 -34.36
CA ASP A 142 -2.93 39.36 -35.49
C ASP A 142 -4.05 38.33 -35.78
N ASN A 143 -4.64 37.72 -34.74
CA ASN A 143 -5.73 36.73 -34.87
C ASN A 143 -5.35 35.45 -35.62
N ASP A 144 -4.05 35.15 -35.76
CA ASP A 144 -3.62 33.87 -36.31
C ASP A 144 -3.96 32.73 -35.34
N VAL A 145 -5.17 32.18 -35.50
CA VAL A 145 -5.73 31.10 -34.67
C VAL A 145 -4.85 29.85 -34.73
N GLU A 146 -4.19 29.63 -35.87
CA GLU A 146 -3.32 28.47 -36.09
C GLU A 146 -2.02 28.62 -35.30
N ALA A 147 -1.45 29.84 -35.26
CA ALA A 147 -0.31 30.17 -34.41
C ALA A 147 -0.66 30.21 -32.91
N ALA A 148 -1.90 30.57 -32.55
CA ALA A 148 -2.34 30.87 -31.18
C ALA A 148 -2.79 29.67 -30.32
N GLY A 149 -2.31 28.46 -30.57
CA GLY A 149 -2.83 27.29 -29.83
C GLY A 149 -4.35 27.10 -29.99
N GLY A 150 -4.91 27.53 -31.13
CA GLY A 150 -6.32 27.39 -31.49
C GLY A 150 -7.27 28.38 -30.79
N TYR A 151 -8.57 28.21 -31.03
CA TYR A 151 -9.60 29.06 -30.42
C TYR A 151 -9.60 29.00 -28.89
N ILE A 152 -9.26 27.83 -28.31
CA ILE A 152 -9.18 27.66 -26.85
C ILE A 152 -7.99 28.46 -26.28
N GLY A 153 -6.80 28.31 -26.88
CA GLY A 153 -5.60 29.04 -26.44
C GLY A 153 -5.76 30.54 -26.55
N LEU A 154 -6.26 31.01 -27.70
CA LEU A 154 -6.54 32.42 -27.96
C LEU A 154 -7.61 33.00 -27.01
N GLY A 155 -8.66 32.23 -26.70
CA GLY A 155 -9.71 32.63 -25.77
C GLY A 155 -9.20 32.78 -24.33
N VAL A 156 -8.46 31.80 -23.84
CA VAL A 156 -7.83 31.83 -22.50
C VAL A 156 -6.82 32.98 -22.42
N ALA A 157 -5.95 33.11 -23.41
CA ALA A 157 -4.94 34.16 -23.48
C ALA A 157 -5.60 35.55 -23.45
N ARG A 158 -6.62 35.81 -24.28
CA ARG A 158 -7.32 37.10 -24.31
C ARG A 158 -8.04 37.42 -23.02
N GLY A 159 -8.71 36.43 -22.42
CA GLY A 159 -9.36 36.61 -21.12
C GLY A 159 -8.38 37.06 -20.05
N LEU A 160 -7.21 36.41 -19.97
CA LEU A 160 -6.17 36.77 -19.01
C LEU A 160 -5.50 38.11 -19.34
N MET A 161 -5.21 38.36 -20.62
CA MET A 161 -4.62 39.62 -21.07
C MET A 161 -5.53 40.81 -20.76
N ALA A 162 -6.84 40.65 -20.85
CA ALA A 162 -7.80 41.70 -20.50
C ALA A 162 -7.77 42.09 -19.01
N VAL A 163 -7.36 41.18 -18.13
CA VAL A 163 -7.33 41.41 -16.68
C VAL A 163 -5.94 41.85 -16.20
N VAL A 164 -4.87 41.20 -16.67
CA VAL A 164 -3.52 41.32 -16.11
C VAL A 164 -2.50 41.87 -17.13
N GLY A 165 -2.90 42.11 -18.38
CA GLY A 165 -2.00 42.47 -19.48
C GLY A 165 -1.22 41.29 -20.05
N GLU A 166 -0.48 41.50 -21.16
CA GLU A 166 0.27 40.47 -21.89
C GLU A 166 1.32 39.77 -21.01
N VAL A 167 2.15 40.56 -20.33
CA VAL A 167 3.19 40.03 -19.44
C VAL A 167 2.58 39.33 -18.22
N GLY A 168 1.52 39.90 -17.65
CA GLY A 168 0.81 39.31 -16.51
C GLY A 168 0.16 37.97 -16.86
N ALA A 169 -0.45 37.88 -18.05
CA ALA A 169 -1.04 36.64 -18.55
C ALA A 169 0.01 35.52 -18.69
N ALA A 170 1.20 35.84 -19.23
CA ALA A 170 2.31 34.90 -19.34
C ALA A 170 2.75 34.35 -17.98
N VAL A 171 2.93 35.23 -16.99
CA VAL A 171 3.34 34.86 -15.63
C VAL A 171 2.29 33.99 -14.95
N VAL A 172 1.00 34.35 -15.06
CA VAL A 172 -0.09 33.57 -14.45
C VAL A 172 -0.18 32.19 -15.08
N LEU A 173 -0.13 32.07 -16.41
CA LEU A 173 -0.20 30.78 -17.08
C LEU A 173 1.01 29.90 -16.75
N LEU A 174 2.20 30.48 -16.64
CA LEU A 174 3.40 29.75 -16.21
C LEU A 174 3.24 29.24 -14.77
N ALA A 175 2.76 30.07 -13.85
CA ALA A 175 2.51 29.66 -12.47
C ALA A 175 1.45 28.55 -12.37
N VAL A 176 0.34 28.67 -13.09
CA VAL A 176 -0.72 27.64 -13.14
C VAL A 176 -0.20 26.34 -13.75
N GLY A 177 0.62 26.42 -14.81
CA GLY A 177 1.27 25.25 -15.40
C GLY A 177 2.19 24.54 -14.43
N VAL A 178 3.01 25.29 -13.68
CA VAL A 178 3.88 24.74 -12.63
C VAL A 178 3.05 24.04 -11.55
N VAL A 179 1.97 24.66 -11.05
CA VAL A 179 1.06 24.02 -10.09
C VAL A 179 0.45 22.73 -10.66
N GLY A 180 0.06 22.73 -11.94
CA GLY A 180 -0.41 21.54 -12.63
C GLY A 180 0.62 20.40 -12.62
N VAL A 181 1.89 20.70 -12.94
CA VAL A 181 2.99 19.72 -12.91
C VAL A 181 3.22 19.18 -11.51
N PHE A 182 3.13 20.02 -10.47
CA PHE A 182 3.21 19.57 -9.07
C PHE A 182 2.07 18.61 -8.70
N LEU A 183 0.85 18.89 -9.15
CA LEU A 183 -0.30 18.01 -8.90
C LEU A 183 -0.17 16.65 -9.61
N VAL A 184 0.42 16.61 -10.81
CA VAL A 184 0.71 15.37 -11.55
C VAL A 184 1.81 14.57 -10.87
N THR A 185 2.94 15.20 -10.60
CA THR A 185 4.12 14.53 -10.05
C THR A 185 3.93 14.11 -8.61
N GLY A 186 3.09 14.85 -7.87
CA GLY A 186 2.79 14.56 -6.48
C GLY A 186 3.97 14.79 -5.52
N TYR A 187 5.02 15.46 -5.97
CA TYR A 187 6.13 15.87 -5.12
C TYR A 187 5.62 16.84 -4.05
N ASP A 188 5.94 16.53 -2.80
CA ASP A 188 5.75 17.49 -1.72
C ASP A 188 6.76 18.63 -1.94
N THR A 189 6.31 19.88 -1.84
CA THR A 189 7.17 21.07 -2.05
C THR A 189 8.44 21.05 -1.18
N ARG A 190 8.42 20.27 -0.08
CA ARG A 190 9.51 20.04 0.85
C ARG A 190 10.59 19.08 0.32
N GLU A 191 10.23 18.05 -0.45
CA GLU A 191 11.19 17.07 -0.99
C GLU A 191 12.09 17.66 -2.09
N ILE A 192 11.59 18.67 -2.82
CA ILE A 192 12.38 19.35 -3.85
C ILE A 192 13.48 20.20 -3.23
N VAL A 193 13.22 20.87 -2.09
CA VAL A 193 14.24 21.65 -1.36
C VAL A 193 15.37 20.73 -0.89
N ASP A 194 15.05 19.55 -0.37
CA ASP A 194 16.05 18.57 0.08
C ASP A 194 16.83 17.93 -1.07
N SER A 195 16.20 17.78 -2.22
CA SER A 195 16.84 17.28 -3.45
C SER A 195 17.78 18.34 -4.05
N TRP A 196 17.39 19.62 -4.01
CA TRP A 196 18.22 20.74 -4.46
C TRP A 196 19.42 20.98 -3.53
N ARG A 197 19.26 20.71 -2.23
CA ARG A 197 20.34 20.78 -1.23
C ARG A 197 21.43 19.72 -1.44
N ARG A 198 21.10 18.60 -2.12
CA ARG A 198 22.04 17.53 -2.48
C ARG A 198 22.81 17.79 -3.78
N VAL A 199 22.26 18.62 -4.67
CA VAL A 199 22.83 18.88 -6.01
C VAL A 199 23.63 20.18 -6.06
N ARG A 200 23.58 21.04 -5.03
CA ARG A 200 24.52 22.18 -4.94
C ARG A 200 25.94 21.67 -4.63
N PRO A 201 26.91 21.82 -5.55
CA PRO A 201 28.29 21.50 -5.24
C PRO A 201 28.76 22.46 -4.14
N ARG A 202 29.15 21.87 -3.00
CA ARG A 202 29.68 22.58 -1.83
C ARG A 202 31.07 23.11 -2.18
N SER A 203 31.13 24.16 -3.01
CA SER A 203 32.38 24.80 -3.42
C SER A 203 32.68 25.98 -2.49
N ARG A 204 33.64 25.71 -1.60
CA ARG A 204 34.51 26.61 -0.80
C ARG A 204 33.93 27.35 0.43
N ALA A 205 34.82 27.37 1.43
CA ALA A 205 34.79 27.97 2.78
C ALA A 205 34.05 27.14 3.84
N SER A 206 34.66 26.61 4.90
CA SER A 206 36.01 26.70 5.48
C SER A 206 36.42 25.31 5.99
N LYS A 207 37.72 25.02 5.99
CA LYS A 207 38.28 23.93 6.80
C LYS A 207 38.21 24.39 8.26
N GLU A 208 37.13 24.05 8.94
CA GLU A 208 37.13 23.95 10.39
C GLU A 208 36.91 22.47 10.71
N THR A 209 37.95 21.89 11.31
CA THR A 209 37.96 20.57 11.92
C THR A 209 36.76 20.50 12.87
N PRO A 210 35.85 19.52 12.76
CA PRO A 210 34.83 19.35 13.78
C PRO A 210 35.54 18.88 15.05
N GLU A 211 35.62 19.74 16.06
CA GLU A 211 35.89 19.29 17.42
C GLU A 211 34.79 18.30 17.82
N PRO A 212 35.15 17.19 18.47
CA PRO A 212 34.18 16.20 18.85
C PRO A 212 33.26 16.74 19.97
N GLU A 213 31.97 16.78 19.68
CA GLU A 213 30.85 17.29 20.49
C GLU A 213 30.50 16.37 21.68
N TRP A 214 31.50 15.79 22.36
CA TRP A 214 31.34 15.03 23.62
C TRP A 214 32.18 15.55 24.78
N ALA A 215 32.71 16.77 24.70
CA ALA A 215 33.15 17.50 25.87
C ALA A 215 31.92 18.03 26.64
N VAL A 216 31.20 17.13 27.29
CA VAL A 216 30.22 17.49 28.32
C VAL A 216 31.00 18.07 29.48
N GLU A 217 30.65 19.30 29.83
CA GLU A 217 31.13 20.07 30.97
C GLU A 217 30.91 19.24 32.26
N THR A 218 31.98 18.63 32.75
CA THR A 218 32.00 17.71 33.91
C THR A 218 31.86 18.42 35.26
N GLU A 219 31.60 19.73 35.30
CA GLU A 219 31.46 20.47 36.55
C GLU A 219 30.06 20.43 37.18
N SER A 220 29.00 20.06 36.45
CA SER A 220 27.63 20.07 36.99
C SER A 220 27.13 18.72 37.56
N LEU A 221 27.88 17.63 37.37
CA LEU A 221 27.52 16.29 37.90
C LEU A 221 28.08 16.00 39.31
N GLY A 222 29.02 16.80 39.81
CA GLY A 222 29.54 16.68 41.19
C GLY A 222 28.61 17.29 42.26
N ALA A 223 27.81 18.29 41.88
CA ALA A 223 26.96 19.02 42.83
C ALA A 223 25.64 18.30 43.18
N LEU A 224 25.10 17.47 42.28
CA LEU A 224 23.84 16.75 42.51
C LEU A 224 24.03 15.33 43.09
N ALA A 225 25.26 14.82 43.13
CA ALA A 225 25.58 13.54 43.74
C ALA A 225 25.82 13.64 45.26
N THR A 226 25.90 14.85 45.82
CA THR A 226 26.30 15.09 47.22
C THR A 226 25.11 15.35 48.16
N GLU A 227 23.87 15.48 47.65
CA GLU A 227 22.68 15.72 48.49
C GLU A 227 21.76 14.49 48.69
N ALA A 228 22.07 13.32 48.13
CA ALA A 228 21.17 12.16 48.19
C ALA A 228 21.62 11.02 49.13
N TYR A 229 22.56 11.27 50.05
CA TYR A 229 22.96 10.27 51.05
C TYR A 229 22.97 10.84 52.47
N ALA A 230 21.79 11.26 52.94
CA ALA A 230 21.51 11.36 54.37
C ALA A 230 20.91 10.02 54.82
N VAL A 231 21.76 9.18 55.38
CA VAL A 231 21.40 7.95 56.08
C VAL A 231 20.53 8.32 57.29
N ALA A 232 19.27 7.91 57.28
CA ALA A 232 18.44 7.85 58.47
C ALA A 232 18.47 6.41 59.02
N GLU A 233 18.76 6.30 60.31
CA GLU A 233 18.87 5.06 61.07
C GLU A 233 17.56 4.24 61.11
N PRO A 234 17.65 2.92 61.37
CA PRO A 234 16.53 2.00 61.28
C PRO A 234 15.72 1.98 62.58
N THR A 235 14.40 2.19 62.49
CA THR A 235 13.48 1.87 63.58
C THR A 235 12.26 1.09 63.12
N GLU A 236 12.12 -0.03 63.81
CA GLU A 236 10.93 -0.81 64.15
C GLU A 236 10.12 -1.51 63.07
N ALA A 237 10.01 -2.81 63.32
CA ALA A 237 9.29 -3.82 62.58
C ALA A 237 7.78 -3.57 62.61
N LEU A 238 7.15 -3.74 61.45
CA LEU A 238 5.77 -4.17 61.36
C LEU A 238 5.73 -5.49 60.59
N ASP A 239 5.46 -6.53 61.36
CA ASP A 239 5.24 -7.90 60.97
C ASP A 239 3.91 -7.98 60.19
N VAL A 240 4.01 -8.08 58.87
CA VAL A 240 2.85 -8.40 58.01
C VAL A 240 3.28 -9.46 57.02
N THR A 241 3.01 -10.71 57.37
CA THR A 241 3.20 -11.89 56.53
C THR A 241 2.31 -11.82 55.28
N PRO A 242 2.85 -11.69 54.06
CA PRO A 242 2.08 -11.91 52.84
C PRO A 242 1.95 -13.42 52.59
N PRO A 243 0.82 -13.91 52.05
CA PRO A 243 0.65 -15.32 51.75
C PRO A 243 1.69 -15.77 50.72
N ARG A 244 2.36 -16.87 51.04
CA ARG A 244 3.36 -17.55 50.21
C ARG A 244 2.70 -18.08 48.94
N ILE A 245 2.69 -17.27 47.89
CA ILE A 245 2.54 -17.77 46.52
C ILE A 245 3.94 -18.22 46.09
N THR A 246 4.12 -19.52 45.88
CA THR A 246 5.34 -20.07 45.30
C THR A 246 5.65 -19.34 43.99
N PRO A 247 6.84 -18.72 43.82
CA PRO A 247 7.23 -18.17 42.55
C PRO A 247 7.41 -19.34 41.57
N VAL A 248 6.51 -19.46 40.61
CA VAL A 248 6.80 -20.22 39.39
C VAL A 248 7.85 -19.39 38.67
N ALA A 249 9.09 -19.89 38.61
CA ALA A 249 10.15 -19.24 37.86
C ALA A 249 9.67 -18.98 36.42
N PRO A 250 9.83 -17.76 35.87
CA PRO A 250 9.42 -17.49 34.50
C PRO A 250 10.21 -18.42 33.58
N ALA A 251 9.50 -19.30 32.87
CA ALA A 251 10.09 -20.20 31.91
C ALA A 251 10.77 -19.36 30.80
N LYS A 252 12.03 -19.66 30.52
CA LYS A 252 12.78 -19.00 29.43
C LYS A 252 12.03 -19.18 28.10
N PRO A 253 12.01 -18.17 27.22
CA PRO A 253 11.32 -18.27 25.95
C PRO A 253 11.95 -19.35 25.07
N VAL A 254 11.10 -20.13 24.39
CA VAL A 254 11.56 -21.19 23.49
C VAL A 254 11.91 -20.57 22.13
N ILE A 255 13.16 -20.75 21.69
CA ILE A 255 13.62 -20.28 20.38
C ILE A 255 13.37 -21.40 19.35
N ASN A 256 12.41 -21.18 18.45
CA ASN A 256 12.02 -22.13 17.42
C ASN A 256 12.75 -21.83 16.11
N ARG A 257 13.70 -22.68 15.73
CA ARG A 257 14.46 -22.55 14.48
C ARG A 257 13.80 -23.37 13.36
N PRO A 258 13.41 -22.78 12.21
CA PRO A 258 12.95 -23.56 11.07
C PRO A 258 14.13 -24.33 10.47
N LYS A 259 14.01 -25.66 10.40
CA LYS A 259 14.99 -26.52 9.72
C LYS A 259 14.61 -26.59 8.23
N LEU A 260 15.39 -25.94 7.36
CA LEU A 260 15.24 -26.13 5.92
C LEU A 260 15.72 -27.54 5.54
N GLU A 261 14.79 -28.41 5.12
CA GLU A 261 15.12 -29.67 4.47
C GLU A 261 15.59 -29.40 3.03
N ARG A 262 16.92 -29.34 2.82
CA ARG A 262 17.51 -29.37 1.48
C ARG A 262 17.33 -30.76 0.87
N ALA A 263 16.92 -30.80 -0.40
CA ALA A 263 17.06 -32.00 -1.20
C ALA A 263 18.57 -32.31 -1.39
N PRO A 264 18.99 -33.59 -1.36
CA PRO A 264 20.39 -33.95 -1.55
C PRO A 264 20.80 -33.60 -2.99
N SER A 265 21.67 -32.60 -3.16
CA SER A 265 22.22 -32.22 -4.46
C SER A 265 23.58 -32.90 -4.67
N ALA A 266 23.67 -33.70 -5.73
CA ALA A 266 24.88 -34.40 -6.13
C ALA A 266 25.91 -33.39 -6.67
N SER A 267 27.00 -33.20 -5.92
CA SER A 267 28.11 -32.35 -6.31
C SER A 267 28.85 -32.98 -7.50
N THR A 268 28.69 -32.42 -8.70
CA THR A 268 29.54 -32.74 -9.85
C THR A 268 30.55 -31.61 -10.03
N VAL A 269 31.80 -31.90 -9.67
CA VAL A 269 32.96 -31.07 -10.02
C VAL A 269 33.16 -31.16 -11.53
N LEU A 270 33.27 -30.03 -12.23
CA LEU A 270 33.75 -29.97 -13.62
C LEU A 270 35.01 -29.10 -13.75
N PRO A 271 35.94 -29.44 -14.66
CA PRO A 271 37.24 -28.78 -14.84
C PRO A 271 37.15 -27.42 -15.57
N PRO A 272 38.25 -26.65 -15.67
CA PRO A 272 38.21 -25.25 -16.07
C PRO A 272 37.87 -25.05 -17.56
N ALA A 273 37.19 -23.93 -17.81
CA ALA A 273 36.67 -23.52 -19.09
C ALA A 273 37.75 -22.90 -19.99
N ASP A 274 37.83 -23.37 -21.23
CA ASP A 274 38.46 -22.64 -22.32
C ASP A 274 37.41 -21.77 -23.02
N GLU A 275 37.80 -20.53 -23.31
CA GLU A 275 37.00 -19.53 -24.01
C GLU A 275 36.84 -19.83 -25.51
N GLU A 276 35.86 -19.14 -26.10
CA GLU A 276 35.73 -18.82 -27.53
C GLU A 276 34.80 -19.70 -28.38
N SER A 277 33.53 -19.29 -28.43
CA SER A 277 32.85 -18.86 -29.67
C SER A 277 31.34 -18.71 -29.40
N ALA A 278 30.79 -17.54 -29.73
CA ALA A 278 29.34 -17.33 -29.65
C ALA A 278 28.64 -18.18 -30.74
N PRO A 279 27.65 -19.04 -30.40
CA PRO A 279 26.99 -19.86 -31.41
C PRO A 279 25.93 -19.07 -32.19
N PRO A 280 25.69 -19.43 -33.46
CA PRO A 280 24.62 -18.85 -34.27
C PRO A 280 23.25 -19.20 -33.67
N ALA A 281 22.24 -18.36 -33.93
CA ALA A 281 20.87 -18.54 -33.45
C ALA A 281 20.30 -19.90 -33.92
N HIS A 282 20.37 -20.91 -33.05
CA HIS A 282 19.80 -22.24 -33.30
C HIS A 282 18.28 -22.20 -33.09
N ARG A 283 17.53 -22.71 -34.08
CA ARG A 283 16.21 -23.33 -33.83
C ARG A 283 16.41 -24.66 -33.10
N GLY A 284 17.03 -24.63 -31.92
CA GLY A 284 17.36 -25.79 -31.10
C GLY A 284 16.30 -26.05 -30.03
N VAL A 285 16.25 -27.29 -29.54
CA VAL A 285 15.50 -27.66 -28.34
C VAL A 285 15.98 -26.78 -27.18
N TRP A 286 15.07 -25.99 -26.60
CA TRP A 286 15.38 -25.16 -25.44
C TRP A 286 15.69 -26.07 -24.25
N ASN A 287 16.95 -26.07 -23.81
CA ASN A 287 17.38 -26.76 -22.60
C ASN A 287 17.36 -25.76 -21.43
N LEU A 288 16.76 -26.15 -20.31
CA LEU A 288 16.73 -25.33 -19.11
C LEU A 288 18.17 -25.15 -18.59
N PRO A 289 18.65 -23.91 -18.36
CA PRO A 289 19.97 -23.67 -17.81
C PRO A 289 20.11 -24.25 -16.40
N SER A 290 21.33 -24.67 -16.03
CA SER A 290 21.58 -25.19 -14.69
C SER A 290 21.38 -24.11 -13.62
N ILE A 291 20.83 -24.52 -12.48
CA ILE A 291 20.67 -23.69 -11.29
C ILE A 291 22.02 -23.29 -10.67
N ASP A 292 23.10 -23.98 -11.02
CA ASP A 292 24.45 -23.67 -10.53
C ASP A 292 24.98 -22.32 -11.01
N LEU A 293 24.38 -21.75 -12.07
CA LEU A 293 24.67 -20.39 -12.52
C LEU A 293 24.21 -19.33 -11.51
N LEU A 294 23.37 -19.71 -10.54
CA LEU A 294 22.86 -18.80 -9.52
C LEU A 294 23.77 -18.77 -8.28
N LYS A 295 23.98 -17.56 -7.77
CA LYS A 295 24.77 -17.29 -6.57
C LYS A 295 24.11 -17.87 -5.31
N ILE A 296 24.93 -18.43 -4.43
CA ILE A 296 24.55 -18.85 -3.08
C ILE A 296 24.84 -17.70 -2.11
N TYR A 297 23.90 -17.43 -1.22
CA TYR A 297 24.08 -16.51 -0.09
C TYR A 297 24.17 -17.32 1.19
N GLU A 298 25.03 -16.91 2.11
CA GLU A 298 25.15 -17.53 3.42
C GLU A 298 24.05 -17.00 4.35
N SER A 299 23.42 -17.91 5.10
CA SER A 299 22.45 -17.54 6.13
C SER A 299 23.19 -17.08 7.38
N ILE A 300 22.83 -15.90 7.90
CA ILE A 300 23.31 -15.43 9.21
C ILE A 300 22.49 -16.13 10.28
N GLU A 301 23.15 -16.87 11.17
CA GLU A 301 22.47 -17.51 12.29
C GLU A 301 22.08 -16.46 13.35
N PRO A 302 20.84 -16.51 13.88
CA PRO A 302 20.42 -15.63 14.95
C PRO A 302 21.16 -15.92 16.26
N ASP A 303 21.69 -14.88 16.90
CA ASP A 303 22.34 -15.01 18.21
C ASP A 303 21.29 -15.16 19.33
N GLY A 304 21.28 -16.32 20.00
CA GLY A 304 20.30 -16.66 21.03
C GLY A 304 20.27 -15.69 22.22
N PRO A 305 21.43 -15.38 22.85
CA PRO A 305 21.54 -14.36 23.88
C PRO A 305 21.00 -12.98 23.48
N GLU A 306 21.25 -12.53 22.25
CA GLU A 306 20.69 -11.26 21.75
C GLU A 306 19.16 -11.31 21.68
N LEU A 307 18.59 -12.40 21.17
CA LEU A 307 17.14 -12.59 21.10
C LEU A 307 16.49 -12.61 22.49
N GLU A 308 17.11 -13.29 23.47
CA GLU A 308 16.64 -13.27 24.86
C GLU A 308 16.73 -11.87 25.49
N ALA A 309 17.80 -11.13 25.21
CA ALA A 309 17.92 -9.74 25.69
C ALA A 309 16.85 -8.83 25.07
N LYS A 310 16.54 -9.03 23.78
CA LYS A 310 15.47 -8.32 23.07
C LYS A 310 14.10 -8.67 23.65
N ALA A 311 13.84 -9.94 23.96
CA ALA A 311 12.63 -10.39 24.65
C ALA A 311 12.44 -9.69 26.01
N ARG A 312 13.48 -9.67 26.85
CA ARG A 312 13.44 -8.95 28.14
C ARG A 312 13.18 -7.45 27.97
N ARG A 313 13.74 -6.84 26.92
CA ARG A 313 13.52 -5.42 26.61
C ARG A 313 12.07 -5.16 26.19
N ILE A 314 11.46 -6.04 25.41
CA ILE A 314 10.04 -5.96 25.01
C ILE A 314 9.15 -6.00 26.25
N GLU A 315 9.34 -6.98 27.14
CA GLU A 315 8.56 -7.11 28.37
C GLU A 315 8.69 -5.87 29.27
N LYS A 316 9.92 -5.40 29.49
CA LYS A 316 10.19 -4.19 30.28
C LYS A 316 9.53 -2.95 29.68
N THR A 317 9.53 -2.85 28.35
CA THR A 317 8.93 -1.72 27.64
C THR A 317 7.40 -1.76 27.76
N LEU A 318 6.78 -2.91 27.55
CA LEU A 318 5.33 -3.09 27.74
C LEU A 318 4.92 -2.78 29.18
N ALA A 319 5.69 -3.22 30.16
CA ALA A 319 5.47 -2.91 31.57
C ALA A 319 5.51 -1.38 31.85
N SER A 320 6.42 -0.62 31.22
CA SER A 320 6.45 0.84 31.35
C SER A 320 5.20 1.54 30.80
N PHE A 321 4.52 0.94 29.82
CA PHE A 321 3.23 1.39 29.30
C PHE A 321 2.02 0.86 30.10
N LYS A 322 2.28 0.23 31.26
CA LYS A 322 1.28 -0.43 32.12
C LYS A 322 0.53 -1.55 31.39
N VAL A 323 1.23 -2.27 30.52
CA VAL A 323 0.72 -3.43 29.80
C VAL A 323 1.49 -4.67 30.27
N ASP A 324 0.82 -5.54 30.99
CA ASP A 324 1.39 -6.80 31.45
C ASP A 324 1.33 -7.85 30.31
N ALA A 325 2.48 -8.30 29.86
CA ALA A 325 2.61 -9.33 28.83
C ALA A 325 3.97 -10.01 28.91
N THR A 326 4.01 -11.32 28.64
CA THR A 326 5.22 -12.14 28.70
C THR A 326 5.55 -12.73 27.34
N VAL A 327 6.82 -12.73 26.95
CA VAL A 327 7.31 -13.38 25.72
C VAL A 327 7.40 -14.88 25.97
N ARG A 328 6.73 -15.69 25.14
CA ARG A 328 6.70 -17.16 25.27
C ARG A 328 7.57 -17.88 24.26
N GLU A 329 7.47 -17.50 22.99
CA GLU A 329 8.20 -18.14 21.91
C GLU A 329 8.82 -17.08 21.01
N ILE A 330 9.98 -17.43 20.45
CA ILE A 330 10.73 -16.57 19.53
C ILE A 330 10.96 -17.38 18.25
N PHE A 331 10.50 -16.86 17.13
CA PHE A 331 10.66 -17.44 15.81
C PHE A 331 11.53 -16.51 14.96
N PRO A 332 12.86 -16.70 14.97
CA PRO A 332 13.74 -15.92 14.11
C PRO A 332 13.56 -16.33 12.64
N GLY A 333 13.29 -15.35 11.78
CA GLY A 333 13.29 -15.50 10.33
C GLY A 333 14.46 -14.76 9.67
N PRO A 334 14.56 -14.76 8.33
CA PRO A 334 15.68 -14.15 7.61
C PRO A 334 15.77 -12.62 7.79
N ALA A 335 14.64 -11.93 7.72
CA ALA A 335 14.57 -10.46 7.80
C ALA A 335 13.95 -9.94 9.10
N VAL A 336 13.01 -10.70 9.67
CA VAL A 336 12.27 -10.34 10.88
C VAL A 336 12.27 -11.50 11.86
N THR A 337 12.18 -11.19 13.15
CA THR A 337 11.93 -12.16 14.21
C THR A 337 10.54 -11.93 14.79
N LEU A 338 9.75 -13.00 14.90
CA LEU A 338 8.44 -12.98 15.52
C LEU A 338 8.58 -13.37 17.00
N PHE A 339 8.24 -12.44 17.89
CA PHE A 339 8.11 -12.69 19.33
C PHE A 339 6.64 -12.89 19.67
N THR A 340 6.28 -14.01 20.29
CA THR A 340 4.89 -14.24 20.73
C THR A 340 4.72 -13.78 22.16
N LEU A 341 3.73 -12.91 22.36
CA LEU A 341 3.35 -12.32 23.63
C LEU A 341 2.09 -13.00 24.15
N GLU A 342 2.13 -13.43 25.40
CA GLU A 342 0.95 -13.82 26.16
C GLU A 342 0.53 -12.62 27.03
N PRO A 343 -0.61 -11.96 26.74
CA PRO A 343 -1.12 -10.88 27.57
C PRO A 343 -1.51 -11.38 28.95
N GLY A 344 -1.22 -10.58 29.98
CA GLY A 344 -1.67 -10.84 31.35
C GLY A 344 -3.21 -10.80 31.46
N SER A 345 -3.73 -11.34 32.57
CA SER A 345 -5.17 -11.39 32.82
C SER A 345 -5.78 -9.97 32.80
N GLY A 346 -6.82 -9.78 32.00
CA GLY A 346 -7.51 -8.49 31.87
C GLY A 346 -6.86 -7.49 30.90
N VAL A 347 -5.70 -7.80 30.32
CA VAL A 347 -5.06 -6.96 29.30
C VAL A 347 -5.77 -7.14 27.96
N LYS A 348 -6.39 -6.06 27.46
CA LYS A 348 -7.06 -6.06 26.16
C LYS A 348 -6.02 -6.09 25.04
N VAL A 349 -6.17 -7.00 24.08
CA VAL A 349 -5.32 -7.08 22.87
C VAL A 349 -5.17 -5.73 22.16
N ARG A 350 -6.27 -4.97 22.04
CA ARG A 350 -6.28 -3.64 21.44
C ARG A 350 -5.26 -2.68 22.07
N ARG A 351 -5.02 -2.80 23.37
CA ARG A 351 -4.05 -1.96 24.09
C ARG A 351 -2.62 -2.21 23.62
N ILE A 352 -2.29 -3.45 23.26
CA ILE A 352 -0.98 -3.81 22.71
C ILE A 352 -0.86 -3.29 21.28
N THR A 353 -1.90 -3.48 20.44
CA THR A 353 -1.89 -3.03 19.04
C THR A 353 -1.80 -1.51 18.91
N GLU A 354 -2.39 -0.75 19.83
CA GLU A 354 -2.32 0.72 19.84
C GLU A 354 -0.92 1.26 20.15
N LEU A 355 -0.08 0.48 20.84
CA LEU A 355 1.29 0.86 21.21
C LEU A 355 2.32 0.57 20.11
N GLN A 356 1.90 0.15 18.90
CA GLN A 356 2.82 -0.27 17.84
C GLN A 356 3.95 0.75 17.57
N ASN A 357 3.59 2.03 17.42
CA ASN A 357 4.55 3.09 17.12
C ASN A 357 5.44 3.43 18.33
N ASP A 358 4.85 3.46 19.53
CA ASP A 358 5.57 3.76 20.77
C ASP A 358 6.55 2.64 21.14
N LEU A 359 6.17 1.38 20.90
CA LEU A 359 7.04 0.22 21.04
C LEU A 359 8.18 0.24 20.01
N ALA A 360 7.90 0.61 18.76
CA ALA A 360 8.95 0.75 17.74
C ALA A 360 10.00 1.78 18.20
N LEU A 361 9.55 2.93 18.71
CA LEU A 361 10.43 3.98 19.24
C LEU A 361 11.26 3.49 20.43
N ALA A 362 10.62 2.90 21.44
CA ALA A 362 11.29 2.46 22.66
C ALA A 362 12.27 1.27 22.44
N LEU A 363 11.99 0.43 21.45
CA LEU A 363 12.86 -0.68 21.04
C LEU A 363 13.94 -0.25 20.04
N ALA A 364 13.95 1.01 19.60
CA ALA A 364 14.83 1.53 18.55
C ALA A 364 14.74 0.70 17.24
N ALA A 365 13.54 0.26 16.90
CA ALA A 365 13.25 -0.46 15.66
C ALA A 365 12.74 0.53 14.59
N MET A 366 13.17 0.35 13.34
CA MET A 366 12.71 1.18 12.21
C MET A 366 11.19 1.07 12.00
N SER A 367 10.64 -0.13 12.18
CA SER A 367 9.23 -0.44 12.07
C SER A 367 8.92 -1.72 12.84
N LEU A 368 7.68 -1.88 13.27
CA LEU A 368 7.22 -3.04 14.03
C LEU A 368 5.79 -3.37 13.58
N ARG A 369 5.49 -4.66 13.40
CA ARG A 369 4.17 -5.16 13.01
C ARG A 369 3.58 -6.02 14.12
N ILE A 370 2.35 -5.73 14.51
CA ILE A 370 1.61 -6.50 15.52
C ILE A 370 0.54 -7.33 14.83
N GLU A 371 0.56 -8.64 15.07
CA GLU A 371 -0.45 -9.57 14.59
C GLU A 371 -1.23 -10.16 15.76
N ALA A 372 -2.54 -9.95 15.82
CA ALA A 372 -3.34 -10.38 16.94
C ALA A 372 -4.70 -10.95 16.49
N PRO A 373 -5.04 -12.20 16.81
CA PRO A 373 -4.18 -13.27 17.35
C PRO A 373 -3.29 -13.90 16.27
N VAL A 374 -2.18 -14.55 16.68
CA VAL A 374 -1.36 -15.38 15.77
C VAL A 374 -2.17 -16.62 15.32
N PRO A 375 -2.29 -16.92 14.02
CA PRO A 375 -3.02 -18.09 13.55
C PRO A 375 -2.54 -19.39 14.22
N GLY A 376 -3.46 -20.14 14.82
CA GLY A 376 -3.14 -21.39 15.52
C GLY A 376 -2.62 -21.24 16.95
N MET A 377 -2.48 -20.01 17.48
CA MET A 377 -2.02 -19.74 18.85
C MET A 377 -2.87 -18.65 19.52
N ALA A 378 -3.18 -18.79 20.81
CA ALA A 378 -3.88 -17.77 21.59
C ALA A 378 -2.91 -16.68 22.11
N ARG A 379 -2.11 -16.09 21.22
CA ARG A 379 -1.04 -15.13 21.54
C ARG A 379 -1.02 -13.96 20.57
N VAL A 380 -0.37 -12.86 20.96
CA VAL A 380 -0.13 -11.69 20.11
C VAL A 380 1.28 -11.78 19.53
N GLY A 381 1.41 -11.70 18.22
CA GLY A 381 2.67 -11.74 17.50
C GLY A 381 3.28 -10.35 17.33
N LEU A 382 4.57 -10.23 17.63
CA LEU A 382 5.35 -9.01 17.45
C LEU A 382 6.50 -9.28 16.48
N GLU A 383 6.36 -8.79 15.24
CA GLU A 383 7.40 -8.91 14.21
C GLU A 383 8.34 -7.70 14.26
N ILE A 384 9.60 -7.97 14.56
CA ILE A 384 10.66 -6.94 14.67
C ILE A 384 11.76 -7.24 13.65
N PRO A 385 12.20 -6.25 12.85
CA PRO A 385 13.36 -6.41 11.98
C PRO A 385 14.61 -6.89 12.71
N ASN A 386 15.36 -7.78 12.08
CA ASN A 386 16.64 -8.24 12.60
C ASN A 386 17.71 -7.15 12.45
N GLY A 387 18.71 -7.14 13.35
CA GLY A 387 19.86 -6.24 13.21
C GLY A 387 20.71 -6.56 11.98
N SER A 388 20.78 -7.85 11.63
CA SER A 388 21.39 -8.37 10.40
C SER A 388 20.36 -9.16 9.60
N ILE A 389 20.10 -8.75 8.36
CA ILE A 389 19.16 -9.43 7.45
C ILE A 389 19.91 -10.49 6.65
N SER A 390 19.39 -11.71 6.65
CA SER A 390 19.86 -12.80 5.79
C SER A 390 19.19 -12.71 4.41
N THR A 391 19.99 -12.63 3.37
CA THR A 391 19.51 -12.59 1.98
C THR A 391 18.99 -13.96 1.55
N VAL A 392 17.72 -14.05 1.16
CA VAL A 392 17.15 -15.25 0.54
C VAL A 392 17.44 -15.21 -0.97
N GLY A 393 18.25 -16.15 -1.45
CA GLY A 393 18.66 -16.21 -2.86
C GLY A 393 17.67 -16.95 -3.74
N LEU A 394 17.56 -16.56 -5.02
CA LEU A 394 16.72 -17.28 -6.00
C LEU A 394 17.07 -18.77 -6.08
N ARG A 395 18.36 -19.10 -6.02
CA ARG A 395 18.84 -20.50 -6.01
C ARG A 395 18.19 -21.32 -4.91
N GLU A 396 18.17 -20.80 -3.70
CA GLU A 396 17.62 -21.49 -2.52
C GLU A 396 16.13 -21.80 -2.69
N VAL A 397 15.36 -20.85 -3.24
CA VAL A 397 13.93 -21.01 -3.48
C VAL A 397 13.68 -22.04 -4.59
N LEU A 398 14.47 -22.01 -5.66
CA LEU A 398 14.36 -22.97 -6.76
C LEU A 398 14.82 -24.39 -6.37
N ASP A 399 15.83 -24.51 -5.51
CA ASP A 399 16.31 -25.77 -4.93
C ASP A 399 15.32 -26.37 -3.89
N SER A 400 14.28 -25.63 -3.50
CA SER A 400 13.31 -26.10 -2.53
C SER A 400 12.49 -27.28 -3.06
N ALA A 401 12.15 -28.23 -2.17
CA ALA A 401 11.30 -29.37 -2.53
C ALA A 401 9.91 -28.92 -3.03
N THR A 402 9.40 -27.80 -2.52
CA THR A 402 8.13 -27.20 -2.92
C THR A 402 8.17 -26.74 -4.39
N PHE A 403 9.25 -26.07 -4.79
CA PHE A 403 9.41 -25.62 -6.17
C PHE A 403 9.68 -26.80 -7.10
N GLY A 404 10.64 -27.67 -6.76
CA GLY A 404 11.03 -28.82 -7.60
C GLY A 404 9.91 -29.85 -7.83
N LYS A 405 8.95 -29.99 -6.90
CA LYS A 405 7.79 -30.89 -7.04
C LYS A 405 6.55 -30.21 -7.62
N SER A 406 6.61 -28.92 -7.93
CA SER A 406 5.46 -28.18 -8.46
C SER A 406 5.06 -28.72 -9.84
N LYS A 407 3.77 -29.00 -10.00
CA LYS A 407 3.18 -29.41 -11.30
C LYS A 407 2.69 -28.22 -12.13
N SER A 408 2.84 -26.99 -11.61
CA SER A 408 2.42 -25.78 -12.33
C SER A 408 3.23 -25.63 -13.61
N LYS A 409 2.59 -25.17 -14.69
CA LYS A 409 3.29 -24.82 -15.94
C LYS A 409 4.13 -23.55 -15.80
N ILE A 410 3.78 -22.68 -14.84
CA ILE A 410 4.46 -21.41 -14.56
C ILE A 410 4.56 -21.25 -13.04
N PRO A 411 5.46 -21.98 -12.37
CA PRO A 411 5.72 -21.77 -10.95
C PRO A 411 6.49 -20.45 -10.76
N LEU A 412 6.05 -19.63 -9.80
CA LEU A 412 6.69 -18.36 -9.47
C LEU A 412 7.38 -18.47 -8.11
N PRO A 413 8.72 -18.40 -8.04
CA PRO A 413 9.44 -18.34 -6.78
C PRO A 413 9.34 -16.91 -6.22
N LEU A 414 8.68 -16.74 -5.07
CA LEU A 414 8.49 -15.42 -4.45
C LEU A 414 9.55 -15.10 -3.39
N GLY A 415 10.07 -16.12 -2.71
CA GLY A 415 10.99 -15.99 -1.58
C GLY A 415 10.78 -17.08 -0.55
#